data_AF-A0A944DM16-F1
#
_entry.id   AF-A0A944DM16-F1
#
_cell.length_a   1.000
_cell.length_b   1.000
_cell.length_c   1.000
_cell.angle_alpha   90.00
_cell.angle_beta   90.00
_cell.angle_gamma   90.00
#
_symmetry.space_group_name_H-M   'P 1'
#
loop_
_entity.id
_entity.type
_entity.pdbx_description
1 polymer ?
#
loop_
_entity_poly.entity_id
_entity_poly.type
_entity_poly.pdbx_seq_one_letter_code
_entity_poly.pdbx_strand_id
1 'polypeptide(L)' 'MSSESLIKMANQIAQYFASEPDHALAVNGVRQHIKSFWTPAMRRQLSAWQTEHPGAVLHPLVVAALTETEGVA' A
#
# COMPACT_ATOMS: atom_id res chain seq x y z
N MET A 1 -13.75 -2.86 10.61
CA MET A 1 -13.37 -3.53 9.36
C MET A 1 -12.31 -4.57 9.69
N SER A 2 -12.34 -5.78 9.11
CA SER A 2 -11.32 -6.81 9.40
C SER A 2 -10.00 -6.48 8.69
N SER A 3 -8.88 -6.96 9.25
CA SER A 3 -7.55 -6.82 8.62
C SER A 3 -7.51 -7.45 7.23
N GLU A 4 -8.15 -8.61 7.03
CA GLU A 4 -8.28 -9.26 5.72
C GLU A 4 -8.94 -8.37 4.66
N SER A 5 -10.02 -7.68 5.03
CA SER A 5 -10.71 -6.76 4.12
C SER A 5 -9.84 -5.58 3.75
N LEU A 6 -9.05 -5.06 4.71
CA LEU A 6 -8.11 -3.96 4.51
C LEU A 6 -7.02 -4.36 3.51
N ILE A 7 -6.44 -5.55 3.69
CA ILE A 7 -5.39 -6.11 2.83
C ILE A 7 -5.92 -6.32 1.41
N LYS A 8 -7.12 -6.90 1.28
CA LYS A 8 -7.77 -7.09 -0.03
C LYS A 8 -7.92 -5.77 -0.78
N MET A 9 -8.41 -4.72 -0.11
CA MET A 9 -8.53 -3.40 -0.73
C MET A 9 -7.17 -2.80 -1.12
N ALA A 10 -6.16 -2.90 -0.25
CA ALA A 10 -4.81 -2.43 -0.57
C ALA A 10 -4.26 -3.11 -1.84
N ASN A 11 -4.43 -4.43 -1.95
CA ASN A 11 -3.99 -5.21 -3.10
C ASN A 11 -4.77 -4.85 -4.37
N GLN A 12 -6.07 -4.56 -4.26
CA GLN A 12 -6.88 -4.11 -5.41
C GLN A 12 -6.44 -2.74 -5.92
N ILE A 13 -6.11 -1.81 -5.02
CA ILE A 13 -5.56 -0.49 -5.39
C ILE A 13 -4.22 -0.69 -6.11
N ALA A 14 -3.33 -1.52 -5.56
CA ALA A 14 -2.05 -1.80 -6.20
C ALA A 14 -2.19 -2.49 -7.57
N GLN A 15 -3.15 -3.40 -7.72
CA GLN A 15 -3.43 -4.06 -9.00
C GLN A 15 -3.86 -3.06 -10.08
N TYR A 16 -4.58 -1.99 -9.71
CA TYR A 16 -4.93 -0.92 -10.64
C TYR A 16 -3.69 -0.16 -11.13
N PHE A 17 -2.82 0.24 -10.20
CA PHE A 17 -1.57 0.95 -10.52
C PHE A 17 -0.50 0.06 -11.14
N ALA A 18 -0.64 -1.26 -11.12
CA ALA A 18 0.29 -2.18 -11.79
C ALA A 18 0.29 -2.05 -13.32
N SER A 19 -0.66 -1.30 -13.90
CA SER A 19 -0.67 -0.96 -15.32
C SER A 19 0.25 0.22 -15.68
N GLU A 20 0.73 0.97 -14.67
CA GLU A 20 1.69 2.05 -14.86
C GLU A 20 3.10 1.47 -15.12
N PRO A 21 3.71 1.71 -16.30
CA PRO A 21 5.03 1.17 -16.63
C PRO A 21 6.16 1.74 -15.77
N ASP A 22 6.04 2.97 -15.26
CA ASP A 22 7.01 3.53 -14.32
C ASP A 22 6.73 3.06 -12.89
N HIS A 23 7.60 2.19 -12.38
CA HIS A 23 7.48 1.65 -11.03
C HIS A 23 7.40 2.74 -9.94
N ALA A 24 8.18 3.82 -10.06
CA ALA A 24 8.17 4.89 -9.07
C ALA A 24 6.83 5.65 -9.10
N LEU A 25 6.27 5.90 -10.29
CA LEU A 25 4.93 6.48 -10.43
C LEU A 25 3.84 5.54 -9.89
N ALA A 26 3.95 4.23 -10.15
CA ALA A 26 3.00 3.24 -9.63
C ALA A 26 2.99 3.21 -8.09
N VAL A 27 4.17 3.16 -7.46
CA VAL A 27 4.33 3.18 -6.00
C VAL A 27 3.78 4.48 -5.41
N ASN A 28 4.09 5.62 -6.02
CA ASN A 28 3.57 6.91 -5.58
C ASN A 28 2.04 6.99 -5.70
N GLY A 29 1.49 6.50 -6.81
CA GLY A 29 0.05 6.41 -7.04
C GLY A 29 -0.68 5.64 -5.94
N VAL A 30 -0.18 4.44 -5.58
CA VAL A 30 -0.73 3.63 -4.48
C VAL A 30 -0.67 4.38 -3.15
N ARG A 31 0.50 4.96 -2.81
CA ARG A 31 0.70 5.72 -1.58
C ARG A 31 -0.26 6.90 -1.48
N GLN A 32 -0.36 7.69 -2.53
CA GLN A 32 -1.19 8.89 -2.57
C GLN A 32 -2.68 8.54 -2.50
N HIS A 33 -3.10 7.46 -3.17
CA HIS A 33 -4.46 6.96 -3.08
C HIS A 33 -4.81 6.55 -1.63
N ILE A 34 -3.97 5.72 -1.00
CA ILE A 34 -4.17 5.32 0.40
C ILE A 34 -4.19 6.55 1.32
N LYS A 35 -3.26 7.50 1.15
CA LYS A 35 -3.20 8.72 1.97
C LYS A 35 -4.43 9.61 1.82
N SER A 36 -5.00 9.68 0.62
CA SER A 36 -6.15 10.55 0.31
C SER A 36 -7.49 9.96 0.76
N PHE A 37 -7.65 8.65 0.63
CA PHE A 37 -8.94 7.99 0.87
C PHE A 37 -9.02 7.23 2.20
N TRP A 38 -7.88 6.87 2.82
CA TRP A 38 -7.89 6.07 4.05
C TRP A 38 -7.65 6.92 5.29
N THR A 39 -8.33 6.54 6.37
CA THR A 39 -8.14 7.17 7.68
C THR A 39 -6.74 6.87 8.24
N PRO A 40 -6.20 7.70 9.15
CA PRO A 40 -4.95 7.41 9.84
C PRO A 40 -4.93 6.04 10.56
N ALA A 41 -6.07 5.61 11.11
CA ALA A 41 -6.19 4.32 11.79
C ALA A 41 -6.02 3.13 10.83
N MET A 42 -6.64 3.19 9.65
CA MET A 42 -6.49 2.17 8.60
C MET A 42 -5.03 2.04 8.14
N ARG A 43 -4.33 3.17 7.97
CA ARG A 43 -2.91 3.17 7.58
C ARG A 43 -2.04 2.49 8.64
N ARG A 44 -2.25 2.81 9.92
CA ARG A 44 -1.53 2.16 11.02
C ARG A 44 -1.80 0.67 11.09
N GLN A 45 -3.05 0.25 10.89
CA GLN A 45 -3.42 -1.16 10.88
C GLN A 45 -2.73 -1.92 9.74
N LEU A 46 -2.65 -1.33 8.55
CA LEU A 46 -1.95 -1.94 7.41
C LEU A 46 -0.44 -2.10 7.68
N SER A 47 0.22 -1.07 8.20
CA SER A 47 1.64 -1.13 8.57
C SER A 47 1.94 -2.11 9.70
N ALA A 48 1.08 -2.17 10.73
CA ALA A 48 1.21 -3.13 11.82
C ALA A 48 1.07 -4.56 11.30
N TRP A 49 0.07 -4.81 10.46
CA TRP A 49 -0.13 -6.13 9.87
C TRP A 49 1.06 -6.59 9.02
N GLN A 50 1.64 -5.70 8.20
CA GLN A 50 2.84 -5.99 7.41
C GLN A 50 4.02 -6.41 8.30
N THR A 51 4.17 -5.76 9.45
CA THR A 51 5.25 -6.07 10.42
C THR A 51 5.03 -7.42 11.09
N GLU A 52 3.79 -7.76 11.41
CA GLU A 52 3.41 -9.03 12.05
C GLU A 52 3.47 -10.22 11.07
N HIS A 53 3.29 -9.97 9.76
CA HIS A 53 3.20 -11.00 8.73
C HIS A 53 4.15 -10.74 7.56
N PRO A 54 5.48 -10.79 7.77
CA PRO A 54 6.48 -10.43 6.75
C PRO A 54 6.49 -11.33 5.50
N GLY A 55 5.76 -12.47 5.52
CA GLY A 55 5.62 -13.39 4.39
C GLY A 55 4.21 -13.46 3.78
N ALA A 56 3.28 -12.61 4.22
CA ALA A 56 1.90 -12.66 3.78
C ALA A 56 1.64 -11.82 2.51
N VAL A 57 0.53 -12.14 1.82
CA VAL A 57 0.21 -11.71 0.44
C VAL A 57 -0.18 -10.23 0.37
N LEU A 58 0.78 -9.33 0.58
CA LEU A 58 0.67 -7.94 0.13
C LEU A 58 1.29 -7.80 -1.25
N HIS A 59 0.62 -7.04 -2.11
CA HIS A 59 1.15 -6.72 -3.41
C HIS A 59 2.46 -5.93 -3.27
N PRO A 60 3.50 -6.18 -4.09
CA PRO A 60 4.80 -5.51 -3.99
C PRO A 60 4.71 -3.98 -3.97
N LEU A 61 3.84 -3.40 -4.81
CA LEU A 61 3.59 -1.95 -4.81
C LEU A 61 3.03 -1.42 -3.49
N VAL A 62 2.23 -2.20 -2.74
CA VAL A 62 1.76 -1.79 -1.40
C VAL A 62 2.92 -1.80 -0.42
N VAL A 63 3.75 -2.85 -0.46
CA VAL A 63 4.94 -2.95 0.40
C VAL A 63 5.86 -1.75 0.17
N ALA A 64 6.21 -1.49 -1.10
CA ALA A 64 7.02 -0.34 -1.50
C ALA A 64 6.40 0.99 -1.06
N ALA A 65 5.07 1.17 -1.23
CA ALA A 65 4.37 2.37 -0.80
C ALA A 65 4.40 2.60 0.73
N LEU A 66 4.58 1.55 1.52
CA LEU A 66 4.68 1.62 2.98
C LEU A 66 6.13 1.79 3.46
N THR A 67 7.12 1.27 2.73
CA THR A 67 8.52 1.23 3.16
C THR A 67 9.38 2.32 2.57
N GLU A 68 9.16 2.71 1.31
CA GLU A 68 9.92 3.78 0.70
C GLU A 68 9.51 5.09 1.37
N THR A 69 10.47 5.93 1.76
CA THR A 69 10.16 7.31 2.14
C THR A 69 10.05 8.10 0.85
N GLU A 70 9.09 9.04 0.72
CA GLU A 70 8.97 9.87 -0.48
C GLU A 70 10.36 10.38 -0.85
N GLY A 71 10.84 9.99 -2.03
CA GLY A 71 12.12 10.46 -2.55
C GLY A 71 12.07 11.97 -2.57
N VAL A 72 12.81 12.59 -1.66
CA VAL A 72 13.04 14.04 -1.67
C VAL A 72 13.79 14.31 -2.97
N ALA A 73 13.07 14.81 -3.97
CA ALA A 73 13.65 15.52 -5.10
C ALA A 73 14.06 16.92 -4.63
#